data_AF-A0A651EXL6-F1
#
_entry.id   AF-A0A651EXL6-F1
#
_cell.length_a   1.000
_cell.length_b   1.000
_cell.length_c   1.000
_cell.angle_alpha   90.00
_cell.angle_beta   90.00
_cell.angle_gamma   90.00
#
_symmetry.space_group_name_H-M   'P 1'
#
loop_
_entity.id
_entity.type
_entity.pdbx_description
1 polymer ?
#
loop_
_entity_poly.entity_id
_entity_poly.type
_entity_poly.pdbx_seq_one_letter_code
_entity_poly.pdbx_strand_id
1 'polypeptide(L)'
;MSGGVDSSVAAALLLRAGYEVVGVFMRLGSPGETLDELTPFDSAGVTCDPNRIKIGHQGCCSINDAADARLVAAELDIPFYVCNFKKDFNRIIDYFVDEYAAGRTPNPCVRCNDWLKFGKLRDYARQIDADFVASGHYARITSEPDGSLALRRGIDHAKDQSYVLFGVPRTHLSDMLLPIGGLEKPRVRELAHELSLPVFDKPDSQEICFVPDNDYAGLVERRRPDLARKGRILDTQGNTVGEHDGQHRYTIGQRRGVGVALGYPIYVVDKDPDANTVTIGNPEDLLTSNCTVSEANWLIDDSRFAEWTPTLARYRYNAEARPAEAHLLPDTDDATPSGRAGRFAVRFPEPQRAVAPGQALVLYDASEPDRVLAGGWIESVD
;
A
#
# COMPACT_ATOMS: atom_id res chain seq x y z
N MET A 1 14.70 8.45 2.06
CA MET A 1 14.23 9.64 2.80
C MET A 1 13.10 10.28 2.02
N SER A 2 11.89 10.32 2.59
CA SER A 2 10.69 10.87 1.94
C SER A 2 10.44 12.35 2.26
N GLY A 3 11.33 13.00 3.01
CA GLY A 3 11.09 14.34 3.55
C GLY A 3 10.11 14.36 4.73
N GLY A 4 9.73 13.19 5.27
CA GLY A 4 8.93 13.06 6.49
C GLY A 4 9.77 12.75 7.72
N VAL A 5 9.18 12.97 8.90
CA VAL A 5 9.79 12.72 10.22
C VAL A 5 10.38 11.31 10.33
N ASP A 6 9.59 10.30 9.96
CA ASP A 6 9.91 8.89 10.21
C ASP A 6 11.18 8.45 9.48
N SER A 7 11.31 8.81 8.20
CA SER A 7 12.52 8.50 7.43
C SER A 7 13.75 9.30 7.86
N SER A 8 13.53 10.48 8.45
CA SER A 8 14.58 11.37 8.93
C SER A 8 15.17 10.84 10.24
N VAL A 9 14.31 10.46 11.19
CA VAL A 9 14.71 9.83 12.44
C VAL A 9 15.36 8.46 12.17
N ALA A 10 14.82 7.68 11.23
CA ALA A 10 15.43 6.40 10.84
C ALA A 10 16.89 6.59 10.38
N ALA A 11 17.18 7.58 9.53
CA ALA A 11 18.54 7.88 9.08
C ALA A 11 19.44 8.31 10.25
N ALA A 12 18.95 9.20 11.12
CA ALA A 12 19.70 9.67 12.28
C ALA A 12 20.03 8.55 13.28
N LEU A 13 19.11 7.60 13.49
CA LEU A 13 19.34 6.44 14.36
C LEU A 13 20.41 5.50 13.78
N LEU A 14 20.45 5.31 12.46
CA LEU A 14 21.48 4.51 11.80
C LEU A 14 22.86 5.16 11.91
N LEU A 15 22.96 6.48 11.73
CA LEU A 15 24.20 7.21 11.97
C LEU A 15 24.68 7.05 13.42
N ARG A 16 23.78 7.22 14.39
CA ARG A 16 24.11 7.00 15.81
C ARG A 16 24.55 5.56 16.11
N ALA A 17 24.05 4.58 15.36
CA ALA A 17 24.45 3.18 15.47
C ALA A 17 25.78 2.86 14.75
N GLY A 18 26.41 3.84 14.09
CA GLY A 18 27.73 3.70 13.47
C GLY A 18 27.70 3.21 12.03
N TYR A 19 26.54 3.23 11.36
CA TYR A 19 26.46 2.92 9.93
C TYR A 19 26.99 4.08 9.08
N GLU A 20 27.59 3.76 7.94
CA GLU A 20 27.71 4.70 6.84
C GLU A 20 26.34 4.86 6.18
N VAL A 21 25.78 6.07 6.20
CA VAL A 21 24.42 6.33 5.75
C VAL A 21 24.43 7.21 4.52
N VAL A 22 23.70 6.77 3.49
CA VAL A 22 23.43 7.54 2.28
C VAL A 22 21.93 7.82 2.19
N GLY A 23 21.56 9.10 2.12
CA GLY A 23 20.19 9.52 1.89
C GLY A 23 19.79 9.36 0.43
N VAL A 24 18.66 8.69 0.18
CA VAL A 24 18.08 8.59 -1.18
C VAL A 24 16.65 9.10 -1.18
N PHE A 25 16.33 10.02 -2.09
CA PHE A 25 14.96 10.46 -2.38
C PHE A 25 14.51 9.89 -3.73
N MET A 26 13.35 9.23 -3.74
CA MET A 26 12.78 8.68 -4.97
C MET A 26 11.86 9.71 -5.61
N ARG A 27 12.24 10.20 -6.79
CA ARG A 27 11.38 11.04 -7.62
C ARG A 27 10.45 10.14 -8.44
N LEU A 28 9.16 10.17 -8.11
CA LEU A 28 8.15 9.29 -8.69
C LEU A 28 7.31 9.94 -9.81
N GLY A 29 7.42 11.27 -9.96
CA GLY A 29 6.67 12.08 -10.91
C GLY A 29 5.25 12.39 -10.43
N SER A 30 4.75 13.58 -10.77
CA SER A 30 3.35 13.96 -10.50
C SER A 30 2.44 13.56 -11.66
N PRO A 31 1.17 13.18 -11.43
CA PRO A 31 0.18 13.04 -12.51
C PRO A 31 0.10 14.34 -13.31
N GLY A 32 0.42 14.29 -14.61
CA GLY A 32 0.46 15.47 -15.49
C GLY A 32 1.84 16.13 -15.67
N GLU A 33 2.90 15.67 -15.00
CA GLU A 33 4.27 16.09 -15.30
C GLU A 33 4.79 15.40 -16.58
N THR A 34 4.62 16.06 -17.72
CA THR A 34 5.32 15.74 -18.98
C THR A 34 6.65 16.49 -19.05
N LEU A 35 7.54 16.27 -18.08
CA LEU A 35 8.90 16.84 -18.13
C LEU A 35 9.81 16.11 -19.14
N ASP A 36 9.36 14.98 -19.69
CA ASP A 36 10.08 14.23 -20.73
C ASP A 36 9.92 14.88 -22.12
N GLU A 37 8.98 15.82 -22.27
CA GLU A 37 8.92 16.74 -23.40
C GLU A 37 9.56 18.06 -22.98
N LEU A 38 10.81 18.27 -23.37
CA LEU A 38 11.38 19.61 -23.44
C LEU A 38 10.54 20.41 -24.44
N THR A 39 9.44 21.00 -23.99
CA THR A 39 8.75 22.03 -24.76
C THR A 39 9.75 23.18 -24.87
N PRO A 40 10.16 23.57 -26.10
CA PRO A 40 11.00 24.73 -26.28
C PRO A 40 10.31 25.91 -25.61
N PHE A 41 11.05 26.70 -24.83
CA PHE A 41 10.53 27.82 -24.05
C PHE A 41 9.91 28.95 -24.91
N ASP A 42 9.87 28.77 -26.23
CA ASP A 42 9.39 29.73 -27.22
C ASP A 42 8.16 29.20 -27.96
N SER A 43 7.00 29.17 -27.29
CA SER A 43 5.73 29.40 -28.00
C SER A 43 4.57 29.69 -27.05
N ALA A 44 4.07 30.92 -27.17
CA ALA A 44 2.74 31.39 -26.78
C ALA A 44 2.43 31.50 -25.27
N GLY A 45 2.85 32.63 -24.68
CA GLY A 45 1.93 33.48 -23.89
C GLY A 45 1.36 32.90 -22.59
N VAL A 46 1.93 31.84 -22.04
CA VAL A 46 1.56 31.37 -20.70
C VAL A 46 2.22 32.31 -19.69
N THR A 47 1.45 33.29 -19.21
CA THR A 47 1.83 34.04 -18.01
C THR A 47 2.06 33.04 -16.89
N CYS A 48 3.26 33.03 -16.34
CA CYS A 48 3.60 32.35 -15.09
C CYS A 48 2.77 32.96 -13.97
N ASP A 49 1.53 32.47 -13.80
CA ASP A 49 0.66 32.82 -12.69
C ASP A 49 1.04 31.93 -11.50
N PRO A 50 1.76 32.47 -10.49
CA PRO A 50 2.18 31.71 -9.32
C PRO A 50 0.98 31.21 -8.49
N ASN A 51 -0.23 31.73 -8.69
CA ASN A 51 -1.44 31.26 -8.00
C ASN A 51 -2.07 30.02 -8.64
N ARG A 52 -1.63 29.62 -9.84
CA ARG A 52 -2.21 28.49 -10.58
C ARG A 52 -1.58 27.15 -10.21
N ILE A 53 -0.38 27.16 -9.63
CA ILE A 53 0.29 25.99 -9.07
C ILE A 53 0.06 25.98 -7.55
N LYS A 54 -1.05 25.38 -7.12
CA LYS A 54 -1.16 24.98 -5.72
C LYS A 54 -0.23 23.78 -5.51
N ILE A 55 0.98 24.02 -5.02
CA ILE A 55 1.87 22.96 -4.53
C ILE A 55 1.23 22.43 -3.25
N GLY A 56 0.33 21.44 -3.40
CA GLY A 56 -0.33 20.80 -2.27
C GLY A 56 0.70 20.04 -1.41
N HIS A 57 0.59 20.19 -0.09
CA HIS A 57 1.36 19.42 0.91
C HIS A 57 0.86 17.96 1.06
N GLN A 58 0.33 17.36 0.00
CA GLN A 58 -0.38 16.09 0.04
C GLN A 58 0.34 15.12 -0.91
N GLY A 59 1.15 14.21 -0.36
CA GLY A 59 1.86 13.18 -1.12
C GLY A 59 3.38 13.21 -0.91
N CYS A 60 3.97 12.04 -0.65
CA CYS A 60 5.37 11.74 -0.26
C CYS A 60 6.46 12.14 -1.31
N CYS A 61 6.09 12.79 -2.41
CA CYS A 61 6.94 12.91 -3.60
C CYS A 61 6.87 14.30 -4.26
N SER A 62 6.53 15.34 -3.50
CA SER A 62 6.52 16.71 -3.99
C SER A 62 7.93 17.32 -4.05
N ILE A 63 8.08 18.44 -4.76
CA ILE A 63 9.32 19.24 -4.78
C ILE A 63 9.70 19.69 -3.35
N ASN A 64 8.71 20.00 -2.52
CA ASN A 64 8.93 20.39 -1.13
C ASN A 64 9.49 19.23 -0.30
N ASP A 65 8.99 18.00 -0.50
CA ASP A 65 9.51 16.82 0.21
C ASP A 65 10.96 16.51 -0.18
N ALA A 66 11.32 16.71 -1.44
CA ALA A 66 12.71 16.59 -1.89
C ALA A 66 13.62 17.63 -1.23
N ALA A 67 13.13 18.87 -1.08
CA ALA A 67 13.86 19.94 -0.40
C ALA A 67 14.03 19.63 1.09
N ASP A 68 12.97 19.16 1.77
CA ASP A 68 13.01 18.75 3.18
C ASP A 68 13.99 17.59 3.39
N ALA A 69 13.93 16.56 2.54
CA ALA A 69 14.85 15.42 2.62
C ALA A 69 16.31 15.85 2.44
N ARG A 70 16.57 16.80 1.53
CA ARG A 70 17.90 17.38 1.32
C ARG A 70 18.38 18.19 2.53
N LEU A 71 17.49 18.98 3.16
CA LEU A 71 17.82 19.74 4.36
C LEU A 71 18.17 18.83 5.53
N VAL A 72 17.38 17.77 5.75
CA VAL A 72 17.67 16.75 6.77
C VAL A 72 19.00 16.08 6.49
N ALA A 73 19.28 15.69 5.23
CA ALA A 73 20.54 15.05 4.89
C ALA A 73 21.75 15.96 5.14
N ALA A 74 21.62 17.26 4.87
CA ALA A 74 22.64 18.25 5.19
C ALA A 74 22.86 18.42 6.70
N GLU A 75 21.78 18.47 7.49
CA GLU A 75 21.86 18.55 8.97
C GLU A 75 22.52 17.31 9.57
N LEU A 76 22.30 16.14 8.96
CA LEU A 76 22.90 14.87 9.37
C LEU A 76 24.31 14.64 8.80
N ASP A 77 24.82 15.55 7.98
CA ASP A 77 26.11 15.43 7.26
C ASP A 77 26.24 14.10 6.48
N ILE A 78 25.20 13.74 5.73
CA ILE A 78 25.18 12.52 4.89
C ILE A 78 25.07 12.83 3.39
N PRO A 79 25.70 12.01 2.52
CA PRO A 79 25.47 12.09 1.08
C PRO A 79 23.99 11.94 0.74
N PHE A 80 23.52 12.68 -0.26
CA PHE A 80 22.12 12.67 -0.67
C PHE A 80 21.97 12.54 -2.18
N TYR A 81 21.26 11.51 -2.62
CA TYR A 81 20.95 11.24 -4.03
C TYR A 81 19.46 11.36 -4.31
N VAL A 82 19.15 11.82 -5.52
CA VAL A 82 17.79 11.82 -6.06
C VAL A 82 17.72 10.81 -7.20
N CYS A 83 16.94 9.75 -7.01
CA CYS A 83 16.76 8.68 -7.99
C CYS A 83 15.43 8.87 -8.72
N ASN A 84 15.45 8.92 -10.05
CA ASN A 84 14.23 8.98 -10.85
C ASN A 84 13.68 7.57 -11.07
N PHE A 85 12.53 7.28 -10.45
CA PHE A 85 11.80 6.03 -10.62
C PHE A 85 10.39 6.24 -11.17
N LYS A 86 10.18 7.32 -11.94
CA LYS A 86 8.88 7.64 -12.55
C LYS A 86 8.31 6.49 -13.40
N LYS A 87 9.16 5.79 -14.16
CA LYS A 87 8.72 4.66 -14.99
C LYS A 87 8.24 3.48 -14.13
N ASP A 88 9.04 3.08 -13.15
CA ASP A 88 8.71 2.00 -12.22
C ASP A 88 7.46 2.33 -11.38
N PHE A 89 7.29 3.60 -11.02
CA PHE A 89 6.12 4.06 -10.30
C PHE A 89 4.86 4.13 -11.17
N ASN A 90 4.98 4.51 -12.44
CA ASN A 90 3.84 4.48 -13.37
C ASN A 90 3.23 3.08 -13.49
N ARG A 91 4.04 2.01 -13.43
CA ARG A 91 3.54 0.63 -13.37
C ARG A 91 2.61 0.38 -12.18
N ILE A 92 2.88 1.01 -11.02
CA ILE A 92 2.02 0.90 -9.84
C ILE A 92 0.70 1.64 -10.06
N ILE A 93 0.74 2.77 -10.76
CA ILE A 93 -0.47 3.52 -11.14
C ILE A 93 -1.28 2.72 -12.17
N ASP A 94 -0.63 2.09 -13.16
CA ASP A 94 -1.31 1.23 -14.13
C ASP A 94 -2.00 0.05 -13.45
N TYR A 95 -1.29 -0.67 -12.57
CA TYR A 95 -1.88 -1.70 -11.71
C TYR A 95 -3.11 -1.18 -10.94
N PHE A 96 -2.98 -0.01 -10.31
CA PHE A 96 -4.08 0.58 -9.55
C PHE A 96 -5.31 0.84 -10.43
N VAL A 97 -5.12 1.40 -11.63
CA VAL A 97 -6.20 1.66 -12.58
C VAL A 97 -6.82 0.37 -13.11
N ASP A 98 -6.01 -0.62 -13.46
CA ASP A 98 -6.48 -1.89 -14.01
C ASP A 98 -7.29 -2.70 -12.98
N GLU A 99 -6.91 -2.66 -11.70
CA GLU A 99 -7.68 -3.30 -10.63
C GLU A 99 -9.07 -2.66 -10.46
N TYR A 100 -9.16 -1.33 -10.47
CA TYR A 100 -10.46 -0.65 -10.45
C TYR A 100 -11.29 -0.95 -11.70
N ALA A 101 -10.65 -1.03 -12.87
CA ALA A 101 -11.31 -1.42 -14.11
C ALA A 101 -11.92 -2.83 -14.02
N ALA A 102 -11.23 -3.75 -13.36
CA ALA A 102 -11.67 -5.12 -13.08
C ALA A 102 -12.66 -5.24 -11.91
N GLY A 103 -13.19 -4.11 -11.39
CA GLY A 103 -14.15 -4.12 -10.28
C GLY A 103 -13.54 -4.37 -8.90
N ARG A 104 -12.23 -4.61 -8.82
CA ARG A 104 -11.48 -4.93 -7.60
C ARG A 104 -11.06 -3.66 -6.84
N THR A 105 -10.64 -3.83 -5.59
CA THR A 105 -10.18 -2.73 -4.72
C THR A 105 -8.68 -2.87 -4.43
N PRO A 106 -7.78 -2.18 -5.14
CA PRO A 106 -6.35 -2.38 -5.02
C PRO A 106 -5.73 -1.83 -3.72
N ASN A 107 -4.53 -2.31 -3.40
CA ASN A 107 -3.63 -1.67 -2.43
C ASN A 107 -2.28 -1.30 -3.08
N PRO A 108 -2.10 -0.05 -3.54
CA PRO A 108 -0.88 0.36 -4.24
C PRO A 108 0.34 0.47 -3.31
N CYS A 109 0.14 0.63 -2.00
CA CYS A 109 1.23 0.77 -1.03
C CYS A 109 2.03 -0.53 -0.88
N VAL A 110 1.34 -1.69 -0.91
CA VAL A 110 2.00 -3.01 -0.89
C VAL A 110 2.90 -3.16 -2.13
N ARG A 111 2.38 -2.84 -3.33
CA ARG A 111 3.14 -2.89 -4.59
C ARG A 111 4.32 -1.92 -4.60
N CYS A 112 4.14 -0.72 -4.03
CA CYS A 112 5.22 0.25 -3.88
C CYS A 112 6.34 -0.29 -2.99
N ASN A 113 6.03 -0.98 -1.89
CA ASN A 113 7.05 -1.55 -1.04
C ASN A 113 7.77 -2.74 -1.70
N ASP A 114 7.01 -3.60 -2.37
CA ASP A 114 7.54 -4.76 -3.09
C ASP A 114 8.37 -4.37 -4.33
N TRP A 115 7.75 -3.76 -5.34
CA TRP A 115 8.39 -3.52 -6.64
C TRP A 115 9.40 -2.38 -6.61
N LEU A 116 9.17 -1.36 -5.77
CA LEU A 116 9.91 -0.12 -5.82
C LEU A 116 10.87 0.05 -4.63
N LYS A 117 10.39 0.12 -3.39
CA LYS A 117 11.25 0.42 -2.23
C LYS A 117 12.23 -0.71 -1.89
N PHE A 118 11.75 -1.94 -1.81
CA PHE A 118 12.57 -3.12 -1.52
C PHE A 118 12.80 -4.00 -2.75
N GLY A 119 12.35 -3.53 -3.92
CA GLY A 119 12.66 -4.04 -5.25
C GLY A 119 13.71 -3.15 -5.92
N LYS A 120 13.25 -2.24 -6.77
CA LYS A 120 14.11 -1.39 -7.61
C LYS A 120 15.17 -0.58 -6.83
N LEU A 121 14.80 0.01 -5.69
CA LEU A 121 15.74 0.77 -4.86
C LEU A 121 16.78 -0.14 -4.19
N ARG A 122 16.43 -1.39 -3.86
CA ARG A 122 17.38 -2.41 -3.38
C ARG A 122 18.40 -2.75 -4.47
N ASP A 123 17.94 -2.92 -5.71
CA ASP A 123 18.83 -3.18 -6.85
C ASP A 123 19.78 -2.00 -7.11
N TYR A 124 19.29 -0.75 -6.95
CA TYR A 124 20.13 0.45 -7.02
C TYR A 124 21.12 0.54 -5.85
N ALA A 125 20.70 0.24 -4.61
CA ALA A 125 21.56 0.26 -3.43
C ALA A 125 22.77 -0.67 -3.61
N ARG A 126 22.56 -1.87 -4.15
CA ARG A 126 23.65 -2.81 -4.48
C ARG A 126 24.62 -2.29 -5.55
N GLN A 127 24.19 -1.40 -6.45
CA GLN A 127 25.07 -0.81 -7.47
C GLN A 127 26.01 0.26 -6.91
N ILE A 128 25.69 0.80 -5.73
CA ILE A 128 26.53 1.76 -5.00
C ILE A 128 27.21 1.10 -3.79
N ASP A 129 27.33 -0.25 -3.81
CA ASP A 129 27.92 -1.07 -2.77
C ASP A 129 27.30 -0.90 -1.37
N ALA A 130 26.03 -0.50 -1.29
CA ALA A 130 25.31 -0.44 -0.02
C ALA A 130 24.79 -1.84 0.39
N ASP A 131 25.10 -2.24 1.63
CA ASP A 131 24.69 -3.53 2.19
C ASP A 131 23.18 -3.63 2.49
N PHE A 132 22.57 -2.50 2.87
CA PHE A 132 21.19 -2.45 3.35
C PHE A 132 20.38 -1.30 2.75
N VAL A 133 19.06 -1.50 2.67
CA VAL A 133 18.06 -0.46 2.43
C VAL A 133 17.27 -0.22 3.71
N ALA A 134 17.34 1.03 4.18
CA ALA A 134 16.58 1.46 5.35
C ALA A 134 15.31 2.22 4.98
N SER A 135 14.25 2.04 5.77
CA SER A 135 13.03 2.85 5.68
C SER A 135 12.48 3.19 7.06
N GLY A 136 11.79 4.32 7.16
CA GLY A 136 11.02 4.72 8.34
C GLY A 136 9.69 3.98 8.43
N HIS A 137 9.64 2.66 8.22
CA HIS A 137 8.43 1.89 8.46
C HIS A 137 8.35 1.41 9.92
N TYR A 138 7.15 1.43 10.48
CA TYR A 138 6.84 0.86 11.79
C TYR A 138 6.65 -0.66 11.72
N ALA A 139 7.75 -1.38 11.52
CA ALA A 139 7.81 -2.84 11.55
C ALA A 139 9.21 -3.27 11.97
N ARG A 140 9.37 -4.52 12.39
CA ARG A 140 10.63 -5.06 12.89
C ARG A 140 11.08 -6.24 12.04
N ILE A 141 12.39 -6.40 11.93
CA ILE A 141 13.00 -7.62 11.40
C ILE A 141 13.82 -8.22 12.54
N THR A 142 13.60 -9.49 12.82
CA THR A 142 14.27 -10.20 13.93
C THR A 142 14.80 -11.54 13.45
N SER A 143 15.89 -11.99 14.04
CA SER A 143 16.37 -13.36 13.86
C SER A 143 15.54 -14.35 14.69
N GLU A 144 15.18 -15.45 14.07
CA GLU A 144 14.59 -16.63 14.71
C GLU A 144 15.69 -17.53 15.29
N PRO A 145 15.36 -18.49 16.18
CA PRO A 145 16.35 -19.40 16.77
C PRO A 145 17.13 -20.25 15.76
N ASP A 146 16.56 -20.50 14.58
CA ASP A 146 17.18 -21.22 13.47
C ASP A 146 18.09 -20.33 12.58
N GLY A 147 18.21 -19.04 12.92
CA GLY A 147 18.98 -18.05 12.17
C GLY A 147 18.23 -17.41 11.01
N SER A 148 17.02 -17.87 10.68
CA SER A 148 16.19 -17.23 9.66
C SER A 148 15.64 -15.87 10.15
N LEU A 149 15.27 -15.00 9.22
CA LEU A 149 14.70 -13.70 9.55
C LEU A 149 13.17 -13.72 9.49
N ALA A 150 12.54 -13.02 10.42
CA ALA A 150 11.09 -12.85 10.49
C ALA A 150 10.72 -11.35 10.39
N LEU A 151 9.70 -11.06 9.59
CA LEU A 151 9.02 -9.77 9.60
C LEU A 151 8.02 -9.74 10.75
N ARG A 152 8.06 -8.68 11.54
CA ARG A 152 7.21 -8.49 12.71
C ARG A 152 6.54 -7.13 12.73
N ARG A 153 5.40 -7.05 13.42
CA ARG A 153 4.71 -5.80 13.71
C ARG A 153 5.62 -4.82 14.44
N GLY A 154 5.47 -3.53 14.17
CA GLY A 154 6.10 -2.49 14.99
C GLY A 154 5.58 -2.54 16.41
N ILE A 155 6.34 -2.09 17.41
CA ILE A 155 5.86 -2.09 18.81
C ILE A 155 4.62 -1.19 19.00
N ASP A 156 4.51 -0.15 18.19
CA ASP A 156 3.32 0.71 18.11
C ASP A 156 2.30 0.07 17.16
N HIS A 157 1.38 -0.71 17.73
CA HIS A 157 0.36 -1.41 16.97
C HIS A 157 -0.60 -0.48 16.22
N ALA A 158 -0.75 0.78 16.66
CA ALA A 158 -1.59 1.77 15.98
C ALA A 158 -0.93 2.35 14.73
N LYS A 159 0.40 2.28 14.64
CA LYS A 159 1.19 2.73 13.50
C LYS A 159 1.84 1.60 12.71
N ASP A 160 1.67 0.34 13.14
CA ASP A 160 2.21 -0.86 12.51
C ASP A 160 2.00 -0.89 10.99
N GLN A 161 3.11 -1.07 10.28
CA GLN A 161 3.18 -1.11 8.82
C GLN A 161 3.62 -2.47 8.28
N SER A 162 3.69 -3.52 9.11
CA SER A 162 3.96 -4.88 8.66
C SER A 162 2.99 -5.36 7.58
N TYR A 163 1.72 -4.94 7.66
CA TYR A 163 0.69 -5.23 6.66
C TYR A 163 1.05 -4.70 5.26
N VAL A 164 1.78 -3.59 5.12
CA VAL A 164 2.18 -3.10 3.79
C VAL A 164 3.55 -3.62 3.35
N LEU A 165 4.21 -4.41 4.20
CA LEU A 165 5.53 -5.00 3.97
C LEU A 165 5.48 -6.50 3.72
N PHE A 166 4.33 -7.18 3.92
CA PHE A 166 4.22 -8.62 3.65
C PHE A 166 4.62 -8.96 2.21
N GLY A 167 4.46 -8.03 1.26
CA GLY A 167 4.77 -8.25 -0.14
C GLY A 167 6.26 -8.34 -0.45
N VAL A 168 7.15 -8.00 0.49
CA VAL A 168 8.59 -8.09 0.28
C VAL A 168 9.04 -9.56 0.32
N PRO A 169 9.78 -10.07 -0.69
CA PRO A 169 10.27 -11.45 -0.69
C PRO A 169 11.09 -11.79 0.56
N ARG A 170 10.93 -13.02 1.07
CA ARG A 170 11.68 -13.52 2.25
C ARG A 170 13.20 -13.34 2.10
N THR A 171 13.73 -13.55 0.90
CA THR A 171 15.16 -13.39 0.58
C THR A 171 15.66 -11.95 0.66
N HIS A 172 14.77 -10.95 0.66
CA HIS A 172 15.15 -9.53 0.75
C HIS A 172 15.15 -9.02 2.19
N LEU A 173 14.61 -9.77 3.15
CA LEU A 173 14.57 -9.36 4.56
C LEU A 173 15.98 -9.15 5.14
N SER A 174 17.01 -9.84 4.63
CA SER A 174 18.39 -9.65 5.06
C SER A 174 18.96 -8.29 4.71
N ASP A 175 18.41 -7.65 3.69
CA ASP A 175 18.91 -6.38 3.14
C ASP A 175 18.13 -5.20 3.71
N MET A 176 17.23 -5.42 4.68
CA MET A 176 16.29 -4.42 5.17
C MET A 176 16.64 -3.95 6.58
N LEU A 177 16.61 -2.64 6.78
CA LEU A 177 16.69 -2.01 8.10
C LEU A 177 15.43 -1.19 8.37
N LEU A 178 14.81 -1.41 9.53
CA LEU A 178 13.59 -0.73 9.97
C LEU A 178 13.81 -0.08 11.35
N PRO A 179 14.61 1.00 11.44
CA PRO A 179 15.20 1.46 12.70
C PRO A 179 14.18 1.96 13.73
N ILE A 180 13.02 2.41 13.27
CA ILE A 180 11.97 2.96 14.13
C ILE A 180 10.92 1.93 14.56
N GLY A 181 11.01 0.68 14.09
CA GLY A 181 10.05 -0.37 14.42
C GLY A 181 10.00 -0.73 15.92
N GLY A 182 11.06 -0.42 16.65
CA GLY A 182 11.17 -0.57 18.10
C GLY A 182 10.78 0.68 18.89
N LEU A 183 10.14 1.68 18.26
CA LEU A 183 9.76 2.94 18.89
C LEU A 183 8.27 3.23 18.69
N GLU A 184 7.66 3.87 19.69
CA GLU A 184 6.33 4.46 19.52
C GLU A 184 6.39 5.78 18.77
N LYS A 185 5.33 6.13 18.05
CA LYS A 185 5.27 7.37 17.27
C LYS A 185 5.57 8.64 18.08
N PRO A 186 5.09 8.81 19.32
CA PRO A 186 5.48 9.94 20.15
C PRO A 186 6.99 10.01 20.36
N ARG A 187 7.65 8.88 20.64
CA ARG A 187 9.10 8.85 20.83
C ARG A 187 9.86 9.20 19.54
N VAL A 188 9.36 8.79 18.38
CA VAL A 188 9.96 9.20 17.09
C VAL A 188 9.87 10.72 16.91
N ARG A 189 8.75 11.36 17.26
CA ARG A 189 8.61 12.82 17.21
C ARG A 189 9.51 13.54 18.22
N GLU A 190 9.64 13.00 19.44
CA GLU A 190 10.59 13.52 20.44
C GLU A 190 12.04 13.45 19.94
N LEU A 191 12.45 12.31 19.38
CA LEU A 191 13.78 12.15 18.80
C LEU A 191 14.04 13.15 17.68
N ALA A 192 13.05 13.41 16.81
CA ALA A 192 13.19 14.42 15.77
C ALA A 192 13.48 15.82 16.34
N HIS A 193 12.84 16.17 17.46
CA HIS A 193 13.09 17.42 18.17
C HIS A 193 14.45 17.43 18.89
N GLU A 194 14.81 16.35 19.59
CA GLU A 194 16.12 16.20 20.27
C GLU A 194 17.29 16.30 19.28
N LEU A 195 17.10 15.77 18.07
CA LEU A 195 18.05 15.81 16.97
C LEU A 195 17.99 17.12 16.17
N SER A 196 17.13 18.06 16.54
CA SER A 196 16.94 19.34 15.82
C SER A 196 16.66 19.17 14.33
N LEU A 197 15.97 18.08 13.94
CA LEU A 197 15.67 17.81 12.53
C LEU A 197 14.63 18.82 12.02
N PRO A 198 14.84 19.47 10.86
CA PRO A 198 13.98 20.56 10.38
C PRO A 198 12.52 20.15 10.09
N VAL A 199 12.22 18.86 10.03
CA VAL A 199 10.89 18.30 9.75
C VAL A 199 10.10 17.89 11.00
N PHE A 200 10.59 18.18 12.20
CA PHE A 200 10.08 17.64 13.48
C PHE A 200 8.56 17.83 13.71
N ASP A 201 8.00 18.94 13.24
CA ASP A 201 6.58 19.31 13.38
C ASP A 201 5.71 18.89 12.18
N LYS A 202 6.33 18.34 11.12
CA LYS A 202 5.62 17.97 9.90
C LYS A 202 4.55 16.90 10.19
N PRO A 203 3.32 17.06 9.64
CA PRO A 203 2.30 16.04 9.78
C PRO A 203 2.68 14.76 9.01
N ASP A 204 2.14 13.63 9.47
CA ASP A 204 2.30 12.36 8.77
C ASP A 204 1.58 12.43 7.42
N SER A 205 2.17 11.86 6.36
CA SER A 205 1.47 11.68 5.10
C SER A 205 0.26 10.78 5.31
N GLN A 206 -0.93 11.34 5.15
CA GLN A 206 -2.18 10.61 5.02
C GLN A 206 -2.51 10.53 3.52
N GLU A 207 -3.25 9.50 3.10
CA GLU A 207 -3.68 9.26 1.71
C GLU A 207 -2.67 8.57 0.76
N ILE A 208 -3.20 8.08 -0.37
CA ILE A 208 -2.43 7.46 -1.45
C ILE A 208 -1.56 8.53 -2.10
N CYS A 209 -0.26 8.28 -2.20
CA CYS A 209 0.74 9.29 -2.57
C CYS A 209 0.53 9.95 -3.95
N PHE A 210 -0.19 9.31 -4.88
CA PHE A 210 -0.49 9.83 -6.22
C PHE A 210 -1.97 10.24 -6.41
N VAL A 211 -2.77 10.24 -5.33
CA VAL A 211 -4.16 10.72 -5.29
C VAL A 211 -4.31 11.76 -4.17
N PRO A 212 -3.68 12.94 -4.30
CA PRO A 212 -3.55 13.91 -3.21
C PRO A 212 -4.86 14.64 -2.85
N ASP A 213 -5.83 14.61 -3.75
CA ASP A 213 -7.17 15.19 -3.63
C ASP A 213 -8.23 14.17 -3.20
N ASN A 214 -7.83 12.93 -2.93
CA ASN A 214 -8.70 11.79 -2.65
C ASN A 214 -9.69 11.46 -3.80
N ASP A 215 -9.42 11.96 -5.02
CA ASP A 215 -10.22 11.67 -6.22
C ASP A 215 -9.60 10.55 -7.05
N TYR A 216 -9.60 9.33 -6.47
CA TYR A 216 -9.09 8.16 -7.18
C TYR A 216 -9.94 7.82 -8.41
N ALA A 217 -11.25 8.08 -8.35
CA ALA A 217 -12.15 7.87 -9.47
C ALA A 217 -11.77 8.74 -10.67
N GLY A 218 -11.52 10.04 -10.44
CA GLY A 218 -11.04 10.93 -11.50
C GLY A 218 -9.68 10.52 -12.06
N LEU A 219 -8.78 9.96 -11.25
CA LEU A 219 -7.52 9.39 -11.77
C LEU A 219 -7.78 8.21 -12.72
N VAL A 220 -8.66 7.28 -12.32
CA VAL A 220 -9.05 6.14 -13.16
C VAL A 220 -9.68 6.62 -14.47
N GLU A 221 -10.60 7.60 -14.42
CA GLU A 221 -11.28 8.15 -15.60
C GLU A 221 -10.32 8.88 -16.56
N ARG A 222 -9.29 9.56 -16.04
CA ARG A 222 -8.26 10.19 -16.88
C ARG A 222 -7.42 9.17 -17.65
N ARG A 223 -7.14 8.00 -17.07
CA ARG A 223 -6.38 6.93 -17.74
C ARG A 223 -7.26 5.98 -18.56
N ARG A 224 -8.50 5.78 -18.16
CA ARG A 224 -9.48 4.87 -18.76
C ARG A 224 -10.85 5.57 -18.91
N PRO A 225 -10.99 6.51 -19.86
CA PRO A 225 -12.24 7.26 -20.05
C PRO A 225 -13.43 6.37 -20.42
N ASP A 226 -13.16 5.18 -20.98
CA ASP A 226 -14.17 4.17 -21.33
C ASP A 226 -14.97 3.64 -20.13
N LEU A 227 -14.42 3.75 -18.91
CA LEU A 227 -15.09 3.34 -17.67
C LEU A 227 -16.12 4.35 -17.17
N ALA A 228 -16.03 5.61 -17.61
CA ALA A 228 -16.96 6.69 -17.25
C ALA A 228 -18.29 6.56 -18.04
N ARG A 229 -18.98 5.44 -17.84
CA ARG A 229 -20.24 5.12 -18.51
C ARG A 229 -21.30 4.74 -17.48
N LYS A 230 -22.53 5.17 -17.77
CA LYS A 230 -23.67 4.86 -16.91
C LYS A 230 -23.89 3.36 -16.77
N GLY A 231 -24.11 2.92 -15.54
CA GLY A 231 -24.44 1.53 -15.20
C GLY A 231 -25.63 1.46 -14.26
N ARG A 232 -26.08 0.26 -13.96
CA ARG A 232 -27.27 0.02 -13.12
C ARG A 232 -26.86 -0.31 -11.70
N ILE A 233 -27.59 0.26 -10.74
CA ILE A 233 -27.54 -0.18 -9.35
C ILE A 233 -28.62 -1.24 -9.16
N LEU A 234 -28.25 -2.42 -8.69
CA LEU A 234 -29.13 -3.56 -8.46
C LEU A 234 -29.34 -3.80 -6.95
N ASP A 235 -30.49 -4.32 -6.56
CA ASP A 235 -30.65 -4.97 -5.25
C ASP A 235 -30.16 -6.43 -5.28
N THR A 236 -30.15 -7.10 -4.14
CA THR A 236 -29.75 -8.52 -4.02
C THR A 236 -30.68 -9.51 -4.75
N GLN A 237 -31.85 -9.05 -5.23
CA GLN A 237 -32.77 -9.83 -6.05
C GLN A 237 -32.57 -9.58 -7.56
N GLY A 238 -31.65 -8.69 -7.93
CA GLY A 238 -31.37 -8.31 -9.31
C GLY A 238 -32.29 -7.22 -9.88
N ASN A 239 -33.16 -6.61 -9.06
CA ASN A 239 -34.00 -5.51 -9.51
C ASN A 239 -33.18 -4.22 -9.62
N THR A 240 -33.42 -3.44 -10.66
CA THR A 240 -32.77 -2.13 -10.81
C THR A 240 -33.40 -1.11 -9.86
N VAL A 241 -32.58 -0.52 -9.00
CA VAL A 241 -32.97 0.47 -7.99
C VAL A 241 -32.38 1.87 -8.23
N GLY A 242 -31.48 1.99 -9.22
CA GLY A 242 -30.88 3.27 -9.60
C GLY A 242 -29.88 3.15 -10.74
N GLU A 243 -29.19 4.26 -11.03
CA GLU A 243 -28.09 4.35 -11.98
C GLU A 243 -26.84 4.90 -11.29
N HIS A 244 -25.67 4.64 -11.87
CA HIS A 244 -24.39 5.20 -11.44
C HIS A 244 -23.52 5.65 -12.62
N ASP A 245 -22.52 6.51 -12.39
CA ASP A 245 -21.64 7.05 -13.45
C ASP A 245 -20.42 6.17 -13.77
N GLY A 246 -20.26 5.05 -13.07
CA GLY A 246 -19.29 4.00 -13.41
C GLY A 246 -18.95 3.15 -12.18
N GLN A 247 -18.77 1.84 -12.36
CA GLN A 247 -18.56 0.92 -11.24
C GLN A 247 -17.27 1.22 -10.44
N HIS A 248 -16.25 1.79 -11.10
CA HIS A 248 -14.96 2.14 -10.49
C HIS A 248 -15.09 3.19 -9.38
N ARG A 249 -16.20 3.94 -9.33
CA ARG A 249 -16.52 4.91 -8.26
C ARG A 249 -16.99 4.25 -6.96
N TYR A 250 -17.15 2.93 -6.95
CA TYR A 250 -17.70 2.17 -5.84
C TYR A 250 -16.71 1.13 -5.34
N THR A 251 -16.67 0.97 -4.02
CA THR A 251 -15.85 -0.03 -3.32
C THR A 251 -16.75 -0.97 -2.51
N ILE A 252 -16.43 -2.26 -2.47
CA ILE A 252 -17.18 -3.23 -1.66
C ILE A 252 -17.17 -2.79 -0.18
N GLY A 253 -18.34 -2.79 0.46
CA GLY A 253 -18.55 -2.31 1.82
C GLY A 253 -18.73 -0.78 1.94
N GLN A 254 -18.74 -0.03 0.83
CA GLN A 254 -19.03 1.40 0.84
C GLN A 254 -20.48 1.68 1.22
N ARG A 255 -20.68 2.61 2.17
CA ARG A 255 -22.00 3.04 2.65
C ARG A 255 -22.45 4.39 2.07
N ARG A 256 -21.52 5.35 1.99
CA ARG A 256 -21.81 6.75 1.61
C ARG A 256 -21.65 6.92 0.10
N GLY A 257 -22.38 7.87 -0.48
CA GLY A 257 -22.25 8.21 -1.90
C GLY A 257 -22.89 7.23 -2.87
N VAL A 258 -23.73 6.31 -2.39
CA VAL A 258 -24.42 5.32 -3.24
C VAL A 258 -25.60 5.92 -4.01
N GLY A 259 -26.20 7.00 -3.51
CA GLY A 259 -27.25 7.75 -4.23
C GLY A 259 -28.63 7.11 -4.22
N VAL A 260 -28.82 5.99 -3.52
CA VAL A 260 -30.10 5.28 -3.36
C VAL A 260 -30.53 5.30 -1.88
N ALA A 261 -31.81 5.49 -1.61
CA ALA A 261 -32.36 5.48 -0.25
C ALA A 261 -33.45 4.39 -0.14
N LEU A 262 -33.15 3.31 0.60
CA LEU A 262 -34.08 2.19 0.83
C LEU A 262 -34.71 2.20 2.24
N GLY A 263 -34.50 3.26 3.03
CA GLY A 263 -35.04 3.38 4.39
C GLY A 263 -34.23 2.64 5.47
N TYR A 264 -33.15 1.95 5.09
CA TYR A 264 -32.19 1.29 5.97
C TYR A 264 -30.75 1.52 5.48
N PRO A 265 -29.70 1.24 6.30
CA PRO A 265 -28.31 1.40 5.88
C PRO A 265 -27.95 0.42 4.76
N ILE A 266 -27.70 0.95 3.55
CA ILE A 266 -27.26 0.17 2.38
C ILE A 266 -25.74 0.17 2.24
N TYR A 267 -25.23 -0.91 1.66
CA TYR A 267 -23.81 -1.07 1.34
C TYR A 267 -23.65 -1.64 -0.06
N VAL A 268 -22.55 -1.30 -0.73
CA VAL A 268 -22.14 -1.97 -1.97
C VAL A 268 -21.66 -3.38 -1.61
N VAL A 269 -22.32 -4.42 -2.11
CA VAL A 269 -22.05 -5.83 -1.77
C VAL A 269 -21.33 -6.57 -2.88
N ASP A 270 -21.55 -6.17 -4.13
CA ASP A 270 -20.96 -6.81 -5.29
C ASP A 270 -20.83 -5.82 -6.47
N LYS A 271 -19.95 -6.14 -7.40
CA LYS A 271 -19.67 -5.35 -8.60
C LYS A 271 -19.39 -6.27 -9.78
N ASP A 272 -20.08 -6.02 -10.89
CA ASP A 272 -19.82 -6.71 -12.15
C ASP A 272 -19.27 -5.67 -13.16
N PRO A 273 -17.96 -5.71 -13.48
CA PRO A 273 -17.36 -4.78 -14.44
C PRO A 273 -17.82 -5.03 -15.89
N ASP A 274 -18.15 -6.27 -16.26
CA ASP A 274 -18.55 -6.63 -17.61
C ASP A 274 -19.98 -6.16 -17.89
N ALA A 275 -20.91 -6.42 -16.96
CA ALA A 275 -22.27 -5.91 -17.01
C ALA A 275 -22.38 -4.43 -16.63
N ASN A 276 -21.31 -3.85 -16.06
CA ASN A 276 -21.27 -2.50 -15.48
C ASN A 276 -22.40 -2.29 -14.47
N THR A 277 -22.47 -3.16 -13.46
CA THR A 277 -23.48 -3.09 -12.40
C THR A 277 -22.86 -3.05 -11.01
N VAL A 278 -23.53 -2.36 -10.11
CA VAL A 278 -23.20 -2.30 -8.68
C VAL A 278 -24.38 -2.86 -7.90
N THR A 279 -24.16 -3.91 -7.13
CA THR A 279 -25.20 -4.51 -6.29
C THR A 279 -25.13 -3.92 -4.89
N ILE A 280 -26.28 -3.54 -4.35
CA ILE A 280 -26.42 -3.00 -2.99
C ILE A 280 -27.26 -3.93 -2.13
N GLY A 281 -26.91 -3.99 -0.84
CA GLY A 281 -27.56 -4.87 0.12
C GLY A 281 -27.41 -4.40 1.56
N ASN A 282 -27.82 -5.28 2.46
CA ASN A 282 -27.74 -5.12 3.89
C ASN A 282 -26.32 -5.41 4.41
N PRO A 283 -26.01 -5.04 5.67
CA PRO A 283 -24.74 -5.42 6.29
C PRO A 283 -24.46 -6.94 6.29
N GLU A 284 -25.51 -7.76 6.34
CA GLU A 284 -25.44 -9.22 6.40
C GLU A 284 -24.98 -9.82 5.08
N ASP A 285 -25.31 -9.19 3.95
CA ASP A 285 -24.89 -9.60 2.60
C ASP A 285 -23.38 -9.38 2.36
N LEU A 286 -22.69 -8.69 3.27
CA LEU A 286 -21.23 -8.50 3.26
C LEU A 286 -20.48 -9.54 4.10
N LEU A 287 -21.20 -10.42 4.80
CA LEU A 287 -20.58 -11.42 5.66
C LEU A 287 -20.08 -12.58 4.81
N THR A 288 -18.81 -12.93 4.98
CA THR A 288 -18.23 -14.13 4.40
C THR A 288 -17.49 -14.91 5.48
N SER A 289 -17.55 -16.23 5.36
CA SER A 289 -16.77 -17.14 6.21
C SER A 289 -15.48 -17.58 5.53
N ASN A 290 -15.35 -17.46 4.21
CA ASN A 290 -14.25 -18.05 3.46
C ASN A 290 -13.76 -17.11 2.37
N CYS A 291 -12.45 -17.11 2.12
CA CYS A 291 -11.93 -16.45 0.93
C CYS A 291 -10.73 -17.21 0.36
N THR A 292 -10.50 -17.03 -0.92
CA THR A 292 -9.30 -17.51 -1.60
C THR A 292 -8.36 -16.33 -1.85
N VAL A 293 -7.09 -16.54 -1.56
CA VAL A 293 -6.03 -15.56 -1.71
C VAL A 293 -5.03 -16.06 -2.74
N SER A 294 -4.66 -15.21 -3.69
CA SER A 294 -3.67 -15.48 -4.73
C SER A 294 -2.42 -14.60 -4.56
N GLU A 295 -1.41 -14.85 -5.40
CA GLU A 295 -0.11 -14.16 -5.37
C GLU A 295 0.56 -14.25 -3.98
N ALA A 296 0.48 -15.44 -3.37
CA ALA A 296 0.95 -15.66 -2.01
C ALA A 296 2.46 -15.40 -1.88
N ASN A 297 2.84 -14.61 -0.88
CA ASN A 297 4.22 -14.44 -0.45
C ASN A 297 4.40 -15.02 0.94
N TRP A 298 5.06 -16.16 1.03
CA TRP A 298 5.37 -16.84 2.27
C TRP A 298 6.69 -16.33 2.86
N LEU A 299 6.65 -15.86 4.11
CA LEU A 299 7.83 -15.43 4.88
C LEU A 299 8.36 -16.55 5.79
N ILE A 300 7.71 -17.70 5.75
CA ILE A 300 8.11 -18.95 6.41
C ILE A 300 8.03 -20.10 5.41
N ASP A 301 8.30 -21.32 5.85
CA ASP A 301 8.04 -22.53 5.07
C ASP A 301 6.52 -22.73 4.92
N ASP A 302 6.04 -22.82 3.67
CA ASP A 302 4.63 -22.93 3.32
C ASP A 302 4.06 -24.33 3.54
N SER A 303 4.91 -25.36 3.66
CA SER A 303 4.49 -26.72 4.02
C SER A 303 3.79 -26.80 5.37
N ARG A 304 4.00 -25.80 6.25
CA ARG A 304 3.25 -25.63 7.50
C ARG A 304 1.73 -25.54 7.26
N PHE A 305 1.31 -25.08 6.09
CA PHE A 305 -0.09 -24.90 5.71
C PHE A 305 -0.60 -26.00 4.78
N ALA A 306 0.11 -27.14 4.68
CA ALA A 306 -0.39 -28.31 3.96
C ALA A 306 -1.71 -28.85 4.52
N GLU A 307 -2.03 -28.54 5.78
CA GLU A 307 -3.32 -28.78 6.42
C GLU A 307 -3.88 -27.44 6.96
N TRP A 308 -5.18 -27.44 7.29
CA TRP A 308 -5.81 -26.28 7.93
C TRP A 308 -5.09 -25.91 9.22
N THR A 309 -4.49 -24.71 9.23
CA THR A 309 -3.61 -24.25 10.31
C THR A 309 -4.16 -22.98 10.94
N PRO A 310 -4.32 -22.94 12.28
CA PRO A 310 -4.74 -21.74 12.99
C PRO A 310 -3.77 -20.56 12.79
N THR A 311 -4.33 -19.39 12.51
CA THR A 311 -3.61 -18.14 12.23
C THR A 311 -4.48 -16.93 12.61
N LEU A 312 -3.92 -15.73 12.49
CA LEU A 312 -4.69 -14.49 12.52
C LEU A 312 -4.63 -13.85 11.12
N ALA A 313 -5.78 -13.51 10.55
CA ALA A 313 -5.86 -12.90 9.23
C ALA A 313 -6.30 -11.44 9.33
N ARG A 314 -5.53 -10.54 8.71
CA ARG A 314 -5.86 -9.13 8.54
C ARG A 314 -6.13 -8.89 7.05
N TYR A 315 -7.33 -8.44 6.72
CA TYR A 315 -7.79 -8.22 5.33
C TYR A 315 -8.03 -6.74 4.99
N ARG A 316 -7.70 -5.84 5.93
CA ARG A 316 -7.73 -4.38 5.76
C ARG A 316 -6.62 -3.74 6.59
N TYR A 317 -5.99 -2.70 6.05
CA TYR A 317 -4.89 -2.02 6.71
C TYR A 317 -5.26 -1.47 8.10
N ASN A 318 -6.42 -0.82 8.28
CA ASN A 318 -6.82 -0.26 9.58
C ASN A 318 -7.69 -1.20 10.43
N ALA A 319 -7.79 -2.48 10.08
CA ALA A 319 -8.53 -3.46 10.87
C ALA A 319 -7.59 -4.28 11.76
N GLU A 320 -8.13 -4.77 12.87
CA GLU A 320 -7.47 -5.79 13.68
C GLU A 320 -7.40 -7.11 12.92
N ALA A 321 -6.34 -7.89 13.18
CA ALA A 321 -6.27 -9.25 12.68
C ALA A 321 -7.31 -10.11 13.42
N ARG A 322 -7.99 -11.01 12.69
CA ARG A 322 -9.08 -11.83 13.20
C ARG A 322 -8.65 -13.30 13.23
N PRO A 323 -9.10 -14.10 14.21
CA PRO A 323 -8.88 -15.55 14.19
C PRO A 323 -9.34 -16.16 12.87
N ALA A 324 -8.49 -17.01 12.30
CA ALA A 324 -8.75 -17.70 11.06
C ALA A 324 -7.98 -19.03 11.01
N GLU A 325 -8.32 -19.85 10.04
CA GLU A 325 -7.52 -21.00 9.62
C GLU A 325 -7.12 -20.79 8.17
N ALA A 326 -5.86 -21.10 7.83
CA ALA A 326 -5.39 -21.03 6.45
C ALA A 326 -4.91 -22.40 5.97
N HIS A 327 -5.00 -22.62 4.67
CA HIS A 327 -4.60 -23.85 4.01
C HIS A 327 -4.03 -23.55 2.63
N LEU A 328 -2.85 -24.09 2.34
CA LEU A 328 -2.18 -23.95 1.06
C LEU A 328 -3.02 -24.59 -0.05
N LEU A 329 -3.17 -23.90 -1.17
CA LEU A 329 -3.86 -24.42 -2.36
C LEU A 329 -2.85 -24.67 -3.49
N PRO A 330 -3.15 -25.58 -4.43
CA PRO A 330 -2.38 -25.69 -5.66
C PRO A 330 -2.36 -24.38 -6.45
N ASP A 331 -1.21 -24.11 -7.05
CA ASP A 331 -1.04 -22.99 -7.97
C ASP A 331 -1.91 -23.14 -9.22
N THR A 332 -2.24 -22.02 -9.84
CA THR A 332 -2.82 -21.96 -11.18
C THR A 332 -1.80 -21.41 -12.17
N ASP A 333 -1.96 -21.75 -13.44
CA ASP A 333 -1.11 -21.25 -14.53
C ASP A 333 -1.45 -19.80 -14.94
N ASP A 334 -2.32 -19.12 -14.18
CA ASP A 334 -2.80 -17.79 -14.51
C ASP A 334 -1.71 -16.75 -14.30
N ALA A 335 -1.55 -15.85 -15.28
CA ALA A 335 -0.67 -14.71 -15.12
C ALA A 335 -1.24 -13.74 -14.08
N THR A 336 -0.43 -13.40 -13.08
CA THR A 336 -0.82 -12.48 -12.01
C THR A 336 -0.16 -11.11 -12.17
N PRO A 337 -0.75 -10.01 -11.64
CA PRO A 337 -0.14 -8.68 -11.73
C PRO A 337 1.29 -8.56 -11.17
N SER A 338 1.65 -9.35 -10.15
CA SER A 338 3.04 -9.43 -9.67
C SER A 338 3.94 -10.38 -10.43
N GLY A 339 3.36 -11.32 -11.19
CA GLY A 339 4.07 -12.47 -11.72
C GLY A 339 4.39 -13.54 -10.67
N ARG A 340 3.83 -13.45 -9.46
CA ARG A 340 3.94 -14.50 -8.44
C ARG A 340 2.83 -15.52 -8.61
N ALA A 341 3.21 -16.78 -8.46
CA ALA A 341 2.28 -17.87 -8.16
C ALA A 341 1.96 -17.90 -6.65
N GLY A 342 1.32 -18.95 -6.18
CA GLY A 342 0.96 -19.12 -4.78
C GLY A 342 -0.51 -18.81 -4.52
N ARG A 343 -1.23 -19.78 -3.97
CA ARG A 343 -2.62 -19.61 -3.51
C ARG A 343 -2.82 -20.25 -2.13
N PHE A 344 -3.73 -19.68 -1.35
CA PHE A 344 -4.19 -20.29 -0.11
C PHE A 344 -5.64 -19.92 0.18
N ALA A 345 -6.35 -20.82 0.84
CA ALA A 345 -7.69 -20.60 1.35
C ALA A 345 -7.61 -20.08 2.79
N VAL A 346 -8.56 -19.22 3.16
CA VAL A 346 -8.74 -18.73 4.53
C VAL A 346 -10.18 -18.99 4.95
N ARG A 347 -10.36 -19.53 6.17
CA ARG A 347 -11.65 -19.72 6.83
C ARG A 347 -11.69 -18.91 8.11
N PHE A 348 -12.79 -18.21 8.31
CA PHE A 348 -13.07 -17.45 9.52
C PHE A 348 -14.11 -18.19 10.36
N PRO A 349 -13.79 -18.59 11.60
CA PRO A 349 -14.77 -19.19 12.51
C PRO A 349 -15.99 -18.29 12.76
N GLU A 350 -15.77 -16.97 12.80
CA GLU A 350 -16.83 -15.96 12.82
C GLU A 350 -16.89 -15.26 11.46
N PRO A 351 -18.08 -15.13 10.82
CA PRO A 351 -18.21 -14.42 9.55
C PRO A 351 -17.64 -12.99 9.62
N GLN A 352 -16.80 -12.66 8.64
CA GLN A 352 -16.14 -11.37 8.53
C GLN A 352 -16.83 -10.49 7.51
N ARG A 353 -16.86 -9.18 7.79
CA ARG A 353 -17.60 -8.23 6.98
C ARG A 353 -16.70 -7.57 5.94
N ALA A 354 -17.14 -7.61 4.69
CA ALA A 354 -16.58 -6.87 3.57
C ALA A 354 -15.07 -7.18 3.34
N VAL A 355 -14.77 -8.46 3.37
CA VAL A 355 -13.58 -9.02 2.70
C VAL A 355 -13.79 -8.77 1.20
N ALA A 356 -12.87 -8.07 0.55
CA ALA A 356 -13.11 -7.52 -0.78
C ALA A 356 -12.03 -7.98 -1.78
N PRO A 357 -12.39 -8.55 -2.94
CA PRO A 357 -11.44 -8.89 -3.98
C PRO A 357 -10.52 -7.71 -4.38
N GLY A 358 -9.23 -8.02 -4.55
CA GLY A 358 -8.15 -7.06 -4.81
C GLY A 358 -7.51 -6.45 -3.57
N GLN A 359 -8.14 -6.52 -2.38
CA GLN A 359 -7.48 -6.14 -1.14
C GLN A 359 -6.44 -7.19 -0.75
N ALA A 360 -5.42 -6.75 -0.03
CA ALA A 360 -4.45 -7.68 0.55
C ALA A 360 -5.04 -8.44 1.75
N LEU A 361 -4.60 -9.67 1.95
CA LEU A 361 -4.82 -10.43 3.17
C LEU A 361 -3.47 -10.90 3.70
N VAL A 362 -3.20 -10.61 4.98
CA VAL A 362 -1.95 -10.93 5.66
C VAL A 362 -2.21 -11.88 6.82
N LEU A 363 -1.46 -12.97 6.86
CA LEU A 363 -1.48 -13.98 7.92
C LEU A 363 -0.42 -13.66 8.96
N TYR A 364 -0.81 -13.71 10.23
CA TYR A 364 0.05 -13.57 11.40
C TYR A 364 -0.01 -14.84 12.24
N ASP A 365 1.03 -15.12 13.01
CA ASP A 365 1.08 -16.33 13.86
C ASP A 365 0.05 -16.25 14.99
N ALA A 366 -0.70 -17.33 15.21
CA ALA A 366 -1.72 -17.39 16.25
C ALA A 366 -1.13 -17.40 17.68
N SER A 367 0.06 -18.00 17.84
CA SER A 367 0.79 -18.05 19.11
C SER A 367 1.67 -16.82 19.34
N GLU A 368 2.08 -16.17 18.25
CA GLU A 368 2.92 -14.97 18.27
C GLU A 368 2.36 -13.88 17.32
N PRO A 369 1.34 -13.12 17.76
CA PRO A 369 0.54 -12.22 16.89
C PRO A 369 1.32 -11.12 16.17
N ASP A 370 2.57 -10.88 16.57
CA ASP A 370 3.45 -9.92 15.91
C ASP A 370 4.14 -10.49 14.68
N ARG A 371 4.27 -11.81 14.56
CA ARG A 371 5.00 -12.44 13.46
C ARG A 371 4.13 -12.54 12.22
N VAL A 372 4.60 -11.96 11.12
CA VAL A 372 3.98 -12.11 9.80
C VAL A 372 4.41 -13.44 9.20
N LEU A 373 3.44 -14.25 8.76
CA LEU A 373 3.67 -15.57 8.16
C LEU A 373 3.63 -15.51 6.64
N ALA A 374 2.62 -14.83 6.11
CA ALA A 374 2.39 -14.71 4.68
C ALA A 374 1.44 -13.58 4.36
N GLY A 375 1.24 -13.32 3.08
CA GLY A 375 0.04 -12.63 2.60
C GLY A 375 -0.12 -12.74 1.10
N GLY A 376 -1.23 -12.25 0.58
CA GLY A 376 -1.52 -12.20 -0.84
C GLY A 376 -2.70 -11.27 -1.13
N TRP A 377 -3.33 -11.44 -2.28
CA TRP A 377 -4.47 -10.64 -2.73
C TRP A 377 -5.72 -11.51 -2.72
N ILE A 378 -6.80 -10.99 -2.14
CA ILE A 378 -8.08 -11.68 -2.12
C ILE A 378 -8.56 -11.81 -3.56
N GLU A 379 -8.70 -13.04 -4.03
CA GLU A 379 -9.15 -13.41 -5.37
C GLU A 379 -10.67 -13.51 -5.40
N SER A 380 -11.23 -14.29 -4.46
CA SER A 380 -12.66 -14.53 -4.33
C SER A 380 -13.09 -14.64 -2.87
N VAL A 381 -14.37 -14.42 -2.63
CA VAL A 381 -15.04 -14.61 -1.35
C VAL A 381 -16.25 -15.52 -1.58
N ASP A 382 -16.47 -16.46 -0.67
CA ASP A 382 -17.58 -17.42 -0.74
C ASP A 382 -18.56 -17.26 0.44
#